data_AF-J2WGL7-F1
#
_entry.id   AF-J2WGL7-F1
#
_cell.length_a   1.000
_cell.length_b   1.000
_cell.length_c   1.000
_cell.angle_alpha   90.00
_cell.angle_beta   90.00
_cell.angle_gamma   90.00
#
_symmetry.space_group_name_H-M   'P 1'
#
loop_
_entity.id
_entity.type
_entity.pdbx_description
1 polymer ?
#
loop_
_entity_poly.entity_id
_entity_poly.type
_entity_poly.pdbx_seq_one_letter_code
_entity_poly.pdbx_strand_id
1 'polypeptide(L)' 'MICLICAGPAERIMCDGDWEERDCPSCGHYRVSDALVLTLMEQGQIFDVSKMRVWLAGKRRDGGIPSIEIHEALLMP' A
#
# COMPACT_ATOMS: atom_id res chain seq x y z
N MET A 1 4.18 -5.02 -12.98
CA MET A 1 4.56 -4.45 -11.68
C MET A 1 3.90 -5.27 -10.58
N ILE A 2 4.40 -5.23 -9.34
CA ILE A 2 3.85 -6.01 -8.21
C ILE A 2 3.08 -5.13 -7.22
N CYS A 3 2.12 -5.73 -6.52
CA CYS A 3 1.43 -5.13 -5.38
C CYS A 3 2.40 -5.05 -4.19
N LEU A 4 2.53 -3.87 -3.58
CA LEU A 4 3.39 -3.66 -2.41
C LEU A 4 2.84 -4.36 -1.15
N ILE A 5 1.54 -4.62 -1.10
CA ILE A 5 0.89 -5.27 0.05
C ILE A 5 0.95 -6.79 -0.04
N CYS A 6 0.57 -7.38 -1.18
CA CYS A 6 0.40 -8.84 -1.29
C CYS A 6 1.34 -9.54 -2.27
N ALA A 7 2.32 -8.82 -2.83
CA ALA A 7 3.29 -9.31 -3.83
C ALA A 7 2.68 -9.92 -5.11
N GLY A 8 1.36 -9.82 -5.29
CA GLY A 8 0.65 -10.28 -6.48
C GLY A 8 0.75 -9.28 -7.65
N PRO A 9 0.16 -9.60 -8.81
CA PRO A 9 0.10 -8.67 -9.94
C PRO A 9 -0.61 -7.37 -9.56
N ALA A 10 -0.03 -6.24 -9.96
CA ALA A 10 -0.65 -4.93 -9.85
C ALA A 10 -0.20 -4.01 -10.98
N GLU A 11 -1.08 -3.10 -11.36
CA GLU A 11 -0.75 -1.95 -12.18
C GLU A 11 -0.06 -0.89 -11.30
N ARG A 12 1.00 -0.28 -11.84
CA ARG A 12 1.60 0.91 -11.23
C ARG A 12 1.00 2.11 -11.94
N ILE A 13 0.38 2.99 -11.17
CA ILE A 13 -0.20 4.23 -11.69
C ILE A 13 0.85 5.32 -11.52
N MET A 14 1.06 6.13 -12.56
CA MET A 14 1.92 7.30 -12.46
C MET A 14 1.18 8.37 -11.65
N CYS A 15 1.77 8.79 -10.54
CA CYS A 15 1.26 9.85 -9.69
C CYS A 15 2.35 10.89 -9.41
N ASP A 16 1.92 12.10 -9.06
CA ASP A 16 2.82 13.18 -8.67
C ASP A 16 3.22 13.08 -7.20
N GLY A 17 4.42 13.56 -6.87
CA GLY A 17 4.96 13.60 -5.51
C GLY A 17 5.61 12.28 -5.07
N ASP A 18 5.94 12.21 -3.78
CA ASP A 18 6.72 11.12 -3.18
C ASP A 18 5.85 9.88 -2.84
N TRP A 19 5.14 9.37 -3.86
CA TRP A 19 4.18 8.27 -3.72
C TRP A 19 4.37 7.19 -4.77
N GLU A 20 4.23 5.94 -4.33
CA GLU A 20 4.03 4.77 -5.18
C GLU A 20 2.55 4.39 -5.19
N GLU A 21 1.88 4.64 -6.32
CA GLU A 21 0.47 4.28 -6.51
C GLU A 21 0.31 2.95 -7.24
N ARG A 22 -0.58 2.10 -6.71
CA ARG A 22 -0.83 0.75 -7.20
C ARG A 22 -2.31 0.49 -7.32
N ASP A 23 -2.72 -0.14 -8.42
CA ASP A 23 -4.02 -0.78 -8.53
C ASP A 23 -3.86 -2.29 -8.64
N CYS A 24 -4.32 -3.00 -7.62
CA CYS A 24 -4.20 -4.43 -7.49
C CYS A 24 -5.59 -5.08 -7.53
N PRO A 25 -5.84 -6.11 -8.36
CA PRO A 25 -7.14 -6.79 -8.38
C PRO A 25 -7.58 -7.38 -7.03
N SER A 26 -6.64 -7.68 -6.13
CA SER A 26 -6.95 -8.26 -4.81
C SER A 26 -6.91 -7.27 -3.65
N CYS A 27 -6.05 -6.25 -3.70
CA CYS A 27 -5.96 -5.23 -2.63
C CYS A 27 -6.75 -3.96 -2.97
N GLY A 28 -7.07 -3.75 -4.24
CA GLY A 28 -7.64 -2.56 -4.85
C GLY A 28 -6.62 -1.45 -5.08
N HIS A 29 -7.12 -0.25 -5.34
CA HIS A 29 -6.36 0.97 -5.56
C HIS A 29 -5.92 1.61 -4.23
N TYR A 30 -4.64 1.99 -4.13
CA TYR A 30 -4.01 2.65 -2.99
C TYR A 30 -2.68 3.32 -3.41
N ARG A 31 -2.13 4.16 -2.54
CA ARG A 31 -0.77 4.68 -2.63
C ARG A 31 0.02 4.51 -1.34
N VAL A 32 1.33 4.38 -1.46
CA VAL A 32 2.28 4.21 -0.34
C VAL A 32 3.34 5.29 -0.48
N SER A 33 3.74 5.94 0.61
CA SER A 33 4.80 6.95 0.53
C SER A 33 6.14 6.31 0.19
N ASP A 34 6.95 6.98 -0.63
CA ASP A 34 8.26 6.46 -1.05
C ASP A 34 9.16 6.17 0.16
N ALA A 35 9.10 7.03 1.18
CA ALA A 35 9.82 6.86 2.43
C ALA A 35 9.43 5.55 3.15
N LEU A 36 8.14 5.19 3.16
CA LEU A 36 7.71 3.92 3.74
C LEU A 36 8.17 2.74 2.89
N VAL A 37 8.08 2.83 1.55
CA VAL A 37 8.57 1.77 0.66
C VAL A 37 10.06 1.48 0.92
N LEU A 38 10.88 2.53 1.00
CA LEU A 38 12.30 2.43 1.34
C LEU A 38 12.52 1.79 2.72
N THR A 39 11.78 2.25 3.74
CA THR A 39 11.87 1.72 5.10
C THR A 39 11.57 0.20 5.14
N LEU A 40 10.53 -0.24 4.43
CA LEU A 40 10.17 -1.66 4.37
C LEU A 40 11.23 -2.49 3.67
N MET A 41 11.81 -1.96 2.59
CA MET A 41 12.91 -2.62 1.87
C MET A 41 14.16 -2.76 2.75
N GLU A 42 14.54 -1.70 3.47
CA GLU A 42 15.71 -1.69 4.35
C GLU A 42 15.55 -2.64 5.55
N GLN A 43 14.35 -2.70 6.11
CA GLN A 43 14.06 -3.53 7.29
C GLN A 43 13.64 -4.97 6.93
N GLY A 44 13.48 -5.28 5.64
CA GLY A 44 12.95 -6.57 5.18
C GLY A 44 11.52 -6.84 5.66
N GLN A 45 10.77 -5.78 5.96
CA GLN A 45 9.41 -5.88 6.48
C GLN A 45 8.39 -5.93 5.35
N ILE A 46 7.26 -6.59 5.64
CA ILE A 46 6.13 -6.70 4.72
C ILE A 46 4.83 -6.35 5.43
N PHE A 47 3.85 -5.92 4.65
CA PHE A 47 2.51 -5.69 5.16
C PHE A 47 1.81 -7.00 5.56
N ASP A 48 1.04 -6.95 6.64
CA ASP A 48 0.02 -7.94 6.93
C ASP A 48 -1.14 -7.74 5.94
N VAL A 49 -1.19 -8.61 4.92
CA VAL A 49 -2.17 -8.54 3.82
C VAL A 49 -3.60 -8.48 4.32
N SER A 50 -3.94 -9.27 5.34
CA SER A 50 -5.31 -9.38 5.84
C SER A 50 -5.72 -8.10 6.55
N LYS A 51 -4.87 -7.59 7.45
CA LYS A 51 -5.12 -6.34 8.17
C LYS A 51 -5.19 -5.15 7.22
N MET A 52 -4.27 -5.06 6.25
CA MET A 52 -4.25 -3.98 5.29
C MET A 52 -5.49 -3.94 4.41
N ARG A 53 -6.00 -5.10 3.95
CA ARG A 53 -7.25 -5.14 3.17
C ARG A 53 -8.45 -4.63 3.96
N VAL A 54 -8.55 -4.98 5.25
CA VAL A 54 -9.60 -4.46 6.13
C VAL A 54 -9.48 -2.95 6.28
N TRP A 55 -8.27 -2.45 6.53
CA TRP A 55 -8.01 -1.02 6.65
C TRP A 55 -8.34 -0.25 5.35
N LEU A 56 -7.90 -0.76 4.19
CA LEU A 56 -8.19 -0.19 2.87
C LEU A 56 -9.70 -0.11 2.59
N ALA A 57 -10.43 -1.19 2.89
CA ALA A 57 -11.88 -1.20 2.75
C ALA A 57 -12.56 -0.14 3.63
N GLY A 58 -12.02 0.09 4.83
CA GLY A 58 -12.45 1.17 5.72
C GLY A 58 -12.25 2.55 5.10
N LYS A 59 -11.03 2.85 4.64
CA LYS A 59 -10.64 4.17 4.11
C LYS A 59 -11.31 4.56 2.81
N ARG A 60 -11.65 3.60 1.95
CA ARG A 60 -12.36 3.89 0.68
C ARG A 60 -13.72 4.55 0.91
N ARG A 61 -14.35 4.32 2.08
CA ARG A 61 -15.62 4.97 2.42
C ARG A 61 -15.49 6.47 2.67
N ASP A 62 -14.27 6.95 2.90
CA ASP A 62 -13.99 8.37 3.16
C ASP A 62 -13.83 9.18 1.85
N GLY A 63 -13.94 8.54 0.67
CA GLY A 63 -14.05 9.23 -0.62
C GLY A 63 -12.73 9.61 -1.31
N GLY A 64 -11.59 9.10 -0.83
CA GLY A 64 -10.27 9.33 -1.44
C GLY A 64 -9.47 8.04 -1.68
N ILE A 65 -8.37 8.15 -2.43
CA ILE A 65 -7.40 7.05 -2.59
C ILE A 65 -6.74 6.80 -1.23
N PRO A 66 -6.86 5.59 -0.65
CA PRO A 66 -6.18 5.27 0.60
C PRO A 66 -4.68 5.51 0.47
N SER A 67 -4.14 6.30 1.40
CA SER A 67 -2.74 6.72 1.42
C SER A 67 -2.08 6.08 2.64
N ILE A 68 -1.04 5.29 2.43
CA ILE A 68 -0.38 4.54 3.49
C ILE A 68 0.95 5.21 3.79
N GLU A 69 1.05 5.80 4.97
CA GLU A 69 2.32 6.19 5.56
C GLU A 69 2.69 5.22 6.69
N ILE A 70 3.83 5.46 7.35
CA ILE A 70 4.36 4.56 8.37
C ILE A 70 3.39 4.31 9.53
N HIS A 71 2.54 5.29 9.85
CA HIS A 71 1.60 5.18 10.96
C HIS A 71 0.36 4.36 10.63
N GLU A 72 0.07 4.13 9.34
CA GLU A 72 -0.98 3.21 8.90
C GLU A 72 -0.45 1.87 8.42
N ALA A 73 0.87 1.69 8.39
CA ALA A 73 1.50 0.46 7.99
C ALA A 73 1.25 -0.66 9.01
N LEU A 74 0.32 -1.56 8.69
CA LEU A 74 0.07 -2.78 9.47
C LEU A 74 0.99 -3.88 8.97
N LEU A 75 2.07 -4.14 9.70
CA LEU A 75 3.16 -5.04 9.30
C LEU A 75 3.02 -6.44 9.91
N MET A 76 3.67 -7.41 9.28
CA MET A 76 3.86 -8.74 9.86
C MET A 76 4.80 -8.67 11.08
N PRO A 77 4.53 -9.47 12.14
CA PRO A 77 5.42 -9.57 13.30
C PRO A 77 6.82 -10.09 12.95
#